data_AF-A0A7X5X1K2-F1
#
_entry.id   AF-A0A7X5X1K2-F1
#
_cell.length_a   1.000
_cell.length_b   1.000
_cell.length_c   1.000
_cell.angle_alpha   90.00
_cell.angle_beta   90.00
_cell.angle_gamma   90.00
#
_symmetry.space_group_name_H-M   'P 1'
#
loop_
_entity.id
_entity.type
_entity.pdbx_description
1 polymer ?
#
loop_
_entity_poly.entity_id
_entity_poly.type
_entity_poly.pdbx_seq_one_letter_code
_entity_poly.pdbx_strand_id
1 'polypeptide(L)'
;MWNWMSALRDGLGGQFQSQTPNGTLCSNNLSRNASLNKPGQWKTTTVGNNFSVHVHDQASHGADYFTAYVSKQGFDPKTQTLGWDNLDFITQTGRFGPATDYTFNVSTSGYTGHHILFVIWQASHLDQAYMWCSDVNFG
;
A
#
# COMPACT_ATOMS: atom_id res chain seq x y z
N MET A 1 7.70 8.36 14.12
CA MET A 1 6.32 8.21 14.65
C MET A 1 6.25 6.89 15.41
N TRP A 2 5.52 6.84 16.54
CA TRP A 2 5.61 5.72 17.50
C TRP A 2 4.84 4.46 17.07
N ASN A 3 3.60 4.61 16.61
CA ASN A 3 2.74 3.49 16.24
C ASN A 3 2.65 3.28 14.72
N TRP A 4 3.80 3.00 14.10
CA TRP A 4 3.91 2.84 12.65
C TRP A 4 3.33 1.51 12.14
N MET A 5 3.27 0.49 13.00
CA MET A 5 2.76 -0.85 12.65
C MET A 5 1.24 -0.89 12.49
N SER A 6 0.50 0.00 13.16
CA SER A 6 -0.96 -0.13 13.31
C SER A 6 -1.77 0.68 12.29
N ALA A 7 -1.37 0.75 11.03
CA ALA A 7 -2.20 1.32 9.95
C ALA A 7 -3.27 0.31 9.47
N LEU A 8 -4.04 -0.23 10.42
CA LEU A 8 -4.97 -1.34 10.25
C LEU A 8 -6.42 -0.96 10.56
N ARG A 9 -7.35 -1.72 9.97
CA ARG A 9 -8.79 -1.69 10.24
C ARG A 9 -9.37 -3.09 10.22
N ASP A 10 -10.29 -3.35 11.13
CA ASP A 10 -11.02 -4.61 11.21
C ASP A 10 -12.35 -4.52 10.45
N GLY A 11 -12.88 -5.66 9.99
CA GLY A 11 -14.25 -5.80 9.52
C GLY A 11 -14.54 -5.12 8.17
N LEU A 12 -13.54 -4.95 7.30
CA LEU A 12 -13.76 -4.33 5.99
C LEU A 12 -14.49 -5.27 5.02
N GLY A 13 -14.47 -6.59 5.23
CA GLY A 13 -15.16 -7.57 4.40
C GLY A 13 -14.75 -7.51 2.92
N GLY A 14 -13.50 -7.15 2.64
CA GLY A 14 -12.99 -6.91 1.28
C GLY A 14 -13.55 -5.66 0.58
N GLN A 15 -14.39 -4.86 1.25
CA GLN A 15 -15.03 -3.67 0.70
C GLN A 15 -14.11 -2.43 0.79
N PHE A 16 -12.87 -2.56 0.31
CA PHE A 16 -11.83 -1.54 0.51
C PHE A 16 -12.19 -0.19 -0.12
N GLN A 17 -12.67 -0.17 -1.36
CA GLN A 17 -12.96 1.07 -2.07
C GLN A 17 -14.16 1.82 -1.49
N SER A 18 -15.23 1.11 -1.11
CA SER A 18 -16.41 1.74 -0.53
C SER A 18 -16.20 2.17 0.93
N GLN A 19 -15.30 1.50 1.67
CA GLN A 19 -15.00 1.84 3.06
C GLN A 19 -13.77 2.74 3.27
N THR A 20 -12.99 3.00 2.23
CA THR A 20 -11.82 3.90 2.26
C THR A 20 -11.97 4.92 1.13
N PRO A 21 -12.62 6.07 1.38
CA PRO A 21 -12.86 7.09 0.34
C PRO A 21 -11.57 7.62 -0.29
N ASN A 22 -11.68 8.13 -1.53
CA ASN A 22 -10.59 8.84 -2.21
C ASN A 22 -9.98 9.91 -1.29
N GLY A 23 -8.65 10.03 -1.32
CA GLY A 23 -7.89 10.92 -0.45
C GLY A 23 -7.69 10.44 0.98
N THR A 24 -8.10 9.22 1.32
CA THR A 24 -7.84 8.62 2.64
C THR A 24 -7.03 7.31 2.58
N LEU A 25 -6.62 6.88 1.39
CA LEU A 25 -5.96 5.60 1.13
C LEU A 25 -4.70 5.43 1.97
N CYS A 26 -3.78 6.40 1.98
CA CYS A 26 -2.51 6.31 2.71
C CYS A 26 -2.67 6.33 4.24
N SER A 27 -3.79 6.85 4.73
CA SER A 27 -4.14 6.76 6.14
C SER A 27 -4.92 5.50 6.50
N ASN A 28 -5.29 4.65 5.53
CA ASN A 28 -6.30 3.60 5.68
C ASN A 28 -7.62 4.15 6.28
N ASN A 29 -8.01 5.38 5.93
CA ASN A 29 -9.15 6.10 6.54
C ASN A 29 -9.08 6.25 8.08
N LEU A 30 -7.87 6.33 8.65
CA LEU A 30 -7.66 6.52 10.08
C LEU A 30 -7.29 7.98 10.36
N SER A 31 -8.08 8.65 11.21
CA SER A 31 -7.84 10.05 11.60
C SER A 31 -6.44 10.26 12.21
N ARG A 32 -5.97 9.32 13.03
CA ARG A 32 -4.62 9.33 13.63
C ARG A 32 -3.47 9.35 12.59
N ASN A 33 -3.73 8.90 11.37
CA ASN A 33 -2.78 8.82 10.27
C ASN A 33 -3.08 9.83 9.15
N ALA A 34 -4.00 10.78 9.37
CA ALA A 34 -4.50 11.67 8.31
C ALA A 34 -3.41 12.56 7.68
N SER A 35 -2.28 12.80 8.37
CA SER A 35 -1.14 13.51 7.81
C SER A 35 -0.52 12.80 6.60
N LEU A 36 -0.65 11.48 6.50
CA LEU A 36 -0.12 10.66 5.39
C LEU A 36 -0.90 10.86 4.08
N ASN A 37 -2.10 11.44 4.14
CA ASN A 37 -2.91 11.68 2.94
C ASN A 37 -2.47 12.93 2.15
N LYS A 38 -1.58 13.76 2.72
CA LYS A 38 -1.22 15.05 2.13
C LYS A 38 -0.29 14.85 0.93
N PRO A 39 -0.62 15.40 -0.26
CA PRO A 39 0.33 15.48 -1.36
C PRO A 39 1.57 16.27 -0.95
N GLY A 40 2.72 15.93 -1.52
CA GLY A 40 3.94 16.67 -1.26
C GLY A 40 5.21 15.97 -1.69
N GLN A 41 6.34 16.59 -1.39
CA GLN A 41 7.67 16.08 -1.70
C GLN A 41 8.11 15.01 -0.68
N TRP A 42 7.32 13.94 -0.57
CA TRP A 42 7.68 12.76 0.22
C TRP A 42 9.01 12.19 -0.26
N LYS A 43 9.79 11.63 0.67
CA LYS A 43 11.07 11.00 0.35
C LYS A 43 10.80 9.69 -0.39
N THR A 44 11.42 9.52 -1.54
CA THR A 44 11.23 8.35 -2.41
C THR A 44 12.32 7.31 -2.20
N THR A 45 11.96 6.05 -2.45
CA THR A 45 12.92 4.95 -2.64
C THR A 45 13.07 4.68 -4.13
N THR A 46 14.30 4.68 -4.65
CA THR A 46 14.54 4.33 -6.06
C THR A 46 14.34 2.84 -6.29
N VAL A 47 13.56 2.49 -7.31
CA VAL A 47 13.27 1.11 -7.70
C VAL A 47 13.38 0.95 -9.22
N GLY A 48 13.76 -0.25 -9.66
CA GLY A 48 13.63 -0.63 -11.06
C GLY A 48 12.21 -1.09 -11.40
N ASN A 49 12.01 -1.49 -12.65
CA ASN A 49 10.74 -2.07 -13.11
C ASN A 49 10.40 -3.40 -12.42
N ASN A 50 11.39 -4.08 -11.86
CA ASN A 50 11.20 -5.28 -11.06
C ASN A 50 11.79 -5.02 -9.68
N PHE A 51 10.98 -5.21 -8.65
CA PHE A 51 11.38 -5.03 -7.26
C PHE A 51 10.59 -5.96 -6.35
N SER A 52 11.05 -6.11 -5.11
CA SER A 52 10.34 -6.86 -4.08
C SER A 52 9.69 -5.93 -3.08
N VAL A 53 8.47 -6.25 -2.67
CA VAL A 53 7.84 -5.67 -1.48
C VAL A 53 8.17 -6.57 -0.30
N HIS A 54 8.67 -5.97 0.78
CA HIS A 54 8.97 -6.65 2.03
C HIS A 54 8.05 -6.11 3.13
N VAL A 55 7.32 -7.00 3.78
CA VAL A 55 6.42 -6.67 4.90
C VAL A 55 6.95 -7.37 6.14
N HIS A 56 7.17 -6.58 7.20
CA HIS A 56 7.53 -7.09 8.51
C HIS A 56 6.30 -7.12 9.42
N ASP A 57 6.03 -8.28 10.01
CA ASP A 57 4.89 -8.56 10.87
C ASP A 57 5.37 -9.20 12.17
N GLN A 58 5.44 -8.40 13.23
CA GLN A 58 5.89 -8.87 14.55
C GLN A 58 5.02 -10.01 15.11
N ALA A 59 3.74 -10.07 14.76
CA ALA A 59 2.78 -11.00 15.33
C ALA A 59 2.60 -12.28 14.51
N SER A 60 3.23 -12.36 13.33
CA SER A 60 3.18 -13.53 12.44
C SER A 60 1.74 -13.97 12.11
N HIS A 61 0.89 -13.02 11.76
CA HIS A 61 -0.53 -13.23 11.48
C HIS A 61 -0.81 -14.04 10.21
N GLY A 62 0.17 -14.23 9.34
CA GLY A 62 -0.03 -14.71 7.97
C GLY A 62 -0.71 -13.65 7.10
N ALA A 63 -0.87 -13.99 5.81
CA ALA A 63 -1.61 -13.16 4.87
C ALA A 63 -2.53 -14.04 4.04
N ASP A 64 -3.80 -13.68 3.95
CA ASP A 64 -4.71 -14.29 2.98
C ASP A 64 -4.29 -13.88 1.57
N TYR A 65 -3.90 -12.61 1.41
CA TYR A 65 -3.23 -12.06 0.24
C TYR A 65 -2.59 -10.71 0.55
N PHE A 66 -1.65 -10.32 -0.31
CA PHE A 66 -1.26 -8.94 -0.52
C PHE A 66 -1.74 -8.50 -1.91
N THR A 67 -2.27 -7.29 -2.02
CA THR A 67 -2.57 -6.66 -3.30
C THR A 67 -1.72 -5.42 -3.46
N ALA A 68 -1.00 -5.31 -4.57
CA ALA A 68 -0.16 -4.16 -4.87
C ALA A 68 -0.70 -3.38 -6.07
N TYR A 69 -0.73 -2.07 -5.90
CA TYR A 69 -1.10 -1.08 -6.90
C TYR A 69 0.01 -0.05 -7.05
N VAL A 70 0.11 0.57 -8.22
CA VAL A 70 1.00 1.71 -8.44
C VAL A 70 0.18 2.87 -8.99
N SER A 71 0.48 4.10 -8.57
CA SER A 71 -0.16 5.27 -9.16
C SER A 71 0.11 5.35 -10.67
N LYS A 72 -0.92 5.62 -11.45
CA LYS A 72 -0.86 5.72 -12.92
C LYS A 72 0.24 6.66 -13.39
N GLN A 73 0.84 6.35 -14.55
CA GLN A 73 1.73 7.30 -15.21
C GLN A 73 1.01 8.62 -15.48
N GLY A 74 1.64 9.74 -15.12
CA GLY A 74 1.07 11.07 -15.21
C GLY A 74 0.34 11.56 -13.94
N PHE A 75 0.13 10.70 -12.94
CA PHE A 75 -0.23 11.15 -11.59
C PHE A 75 0.98 11.83 -10.93
N ASP A 76 0.78 12.99 -10.30
CA ASP A 76 1.81 13.74 -9.58
C ASP A 76 1.57 13.67 -8.05
N PRO A 77 2.28 12.79 -7.32
CA PRO A 77 2.16 12.68 -5.86
C PRO A 77 2.48 13.96 -5.08
N LYS A 78 3.16 14.93 -5.71
CA LYS A 78 3.55 16.19 -5.06
C LYS A 78 2.40 17.17 -4.97
N THR A 79 1.42 17.07 -5.88
CA THR A 79 0.35 18.05 -6.02
C THR A 79 -1.04 17.43 -6.00
N GLN A 80 -1.16 16.13 -6.26
CA GLN A 80 -2.43 15.43 -6.37
C GLN A 80 -2.66 14.48 -5.20
N THR A 81 -3.92 14.44 -4.75
CA THR A 81 -4.38 13.54 -3.69
C THR A 81 -4.72 12.18 -4.28
N LEU A 82 -4.18 11.10 -3.69
CA LEU A 82 -4.37 9.74 -4.18
C LEU A 82 -5.84 9.27 -4.01
N GLY A 83 -6.44 8.80 -5.10
CA GLY A 83 -7.71 8.08 -5.11
C GLY A 83 -7.60 6.75 -5.87
N TRP A 84 -8.64 5.93 -5.76
CA TRP A 84 -8.71 4.60 -6.40
C TRP A 84 -8.57 4.69 -7.93
N ASP A 85 -9.18 5.70 -8.55
CA ASP A 85 -9.11 5.88 -10.01
C ASP A 85 -7.71 6.28 -10.50
N ASN A 86 -6.81 6.65 -9.59
CA ASN A 86 -5.41 6.96 -9.89
C ASN A 86 -4.50 5.73 -9.81
N LEU A 87 -5.01 4.56 -9.45
CA LEU A 87 -4.21 3.36 -9.24
C LEU A 87 -4.37 2.38 -10.41
N ASP A 88 -3.25 1.78 -10.81
CA ASP A 88 -3.23 0.56 -11.62
C ASP A 88 -3.02 -0.63 -10.71
N PHE A 89 -3.85 -1.67 -10.87
CA PHE A 89 -3.61 -2.97 -10.26
C PHE A 89 -2.37 -3.61 -10.89
N ILE A 90 -1.43 -4.05 -10.05
CA ILE A 90 -0.21 -4.71 -10.53
C ILE A 90 -0.27 -6.21 -10.28
N THR A 91 -0.51 -6.62 -9.04
CA THR A 91 -0.54 -8.03 -8.68
C THR A 91 -1.30 -8.27 -7.39
N GLN A 92 -1.77 -9.50 -7.23
CA GLN A 92 -2.26 -10.04 -5.98
C GLN A 92 -1.60 -11.39 -5.72
N THR A 93 -1.09 -11.58 -4.51
CA THR A 93 -0.46 -12.84 -4.10
C THR A 93 -1.52 -13.88 -3.74
N GLY A 94 -1.07 -15.13 -3.64
CA GLY A 94 -1.77 -16.13 -2.85
C GLY A 94 -1.53 -15.94 -1.35
N ARG A 95 -1.90 -16.98 -0.59
CA ARG A 95 -1.77 -17.03 0.87
C ARG A 95 -0.31 -17.18 1.30
N PHE A 96 0.07 -16.47 2.36
CA PHE A 96 1.28 -16.72 3.15
C PHE A 96 0.90 -17.31 4.50
N GLY A 97 1.61 -18.36 4.93
CA GLY A 97 1.49 -18.86 6.30
C GLY A 97 2.08 -17.87 7.33
N PRO A 98 1.84 -18.09 8.64
CA PRO A 98 2.46 -17.31 9.71
C PRO A 98 3.98 -17.18 9.57
N ALA A 99 4.49 -15.96 9.48
CA ALA A 99 5.93 -15.64 9.47
C ALA A 99 6.16 -14.20 9.92
N THR A 100 7.38 -13.84 10.31
CA THR A 100 7.70 -12.46 10.67
C THR A 100 7.94 -11.56 9.47
N ASP A 101 8.24 -12.16 8.31
CA ASP A 101 8.65 -11.42 7.12
C ASP A 101 8.01 -12.06 5.89
N TYR A 102 7.33 -11.24 5.09
CA TYR A 102 6.71 -11.65 3.84
C TYR A 102 7.36 -10.87 2.70
N THR A 103 7.77 -11.58 1.65
CA THR A 103 8.33 -10.96 0.46
C THR A 103 7.60 -11.44 -0.78
N PHE A 104 7.22 -10.51 -1.66
CA PHE A 104 6.65 -10.83 -2.96
C PHE A 104 7.20 -9.89 -4.03
N ASN A 105 7.26 -10.40 -5.27
CA ASN A 105 7.79 -9.65 -6.40
C ASN A 105 6.69 -8.80 -7.04
N VAL A 106 7.07 -7.60 -7.43
CA VAL A 106 6.29 -6.67 -8.24
C VAL A 106 7.05 -6.43 -9.54
N SER A 107 6.37 -6.64 -10.66
CA SER A 107 6.89 -6.42 -12.00
C SER A 107 5.99 -5.43 -12.70
N THR A 108 6.57 -4.34 -13.19
CA THR A 108 5.87 -3.23 -13.85
C THR A 108 6.52 -2.89 -15.18
N SER A 109 5.80 -2.11 -16.00
CA SER A 109 6.31 -1.57 -17.24
C SER A 109 5.68 -0.21 -17.52
N GLY A 110 6.46 0.73 -18.06
CA GLY A 110 5.94 2.04 -18.49
C GLY A 110 5.84 3.10 -17.39
N TYR A 111 6.36 2.83 -16.19
CA TYR A 111 6.43 3.80 -15.10
C TYR A 111 7.78 4.52 -15.07
N THR A 112 7.78 5.83 -14.82
CA THR A 112 9.01 6.63 -14.66
C THR A 112 8.76 7.79 -13.69
N GLY A 113 9.77 8.12 -12.89
CA GLY A 113 9.72 9.21 -11.92
C GLY A 113 9.04 8.82 -10.61
N HIS A 114 8.48 9.81 -9.91
CA HIS A 114 7.87 9.64 -8.59
C HIS A 114 6.46 9.06 -8.69
N HIS A 115 6.25 7.92 -8.04
CA HIS A 115 4.97 7.23 -7.91
C HIS A 115 4.68 6.85 -6.45
N ILE A 116 3.42 6.46 -6.19
CA ILE A 116 3.03 5.81 -4.95
C ILE A 116 2.78 4.33 -5.24
N LEU A 117 3.51 3.45 -4.55
CA LEU A 117 3.15 2.05 -4.39
C LEU A 117 2.12 1.96 -3.25
N PHE A 118 0.94 1.44 -3.54
CA PHE A 118 -0.12 1.22 -2.56
C PHE A 118 -0.33 -0.27 -2.35
N VAL A 119 -0.19 -0.73 -1.11
CA VAL A 119 -0.29 -2.15 -0.74
C VAL A 119 -1.44 -2.34 0.23
N ILE A 120 -2.28 -3.33 -0.04
CA ILE A 120 -3.27 -3.88 0.88
C ILE A 120 -2.75 -5.23 1.38
N TRP A 121 -2.75 -5.43 2.69
CA TRP A 121 -2.51 -6.72 3.33
C TRP A 121 -3.77 -7.15 4.06
N GLN A 122 -4.36 -8.27 3.64
CA GLN A 122 -5.40 -8.95 4.40
C GLN A 122 -4.74 -10.00 5.30
N ALA A 123 -4.69 -9.75 6.61
CA ALA A 123 -4.11 -10.68 7.57
C ALA A 123 -5.00 -11.91 7.76
N SER A 124 -4.42 -13.07 8.09
CA SER A 124 -5.19 -14.34 8.17
C SER A 124 -5.83 -14.65 9.52
N HIS A 125 -5.47 -13.92 10.57
CA HIS A 125 -5.92 -14.22 11.95
C HIS A 125 -7.35 -13.73 12.26
N LEU A 126 -7.82 -12.70 11.55
CA LEU A 126 -9.20 -12.21 11.53
C LEU A 126 -9.40 -11.32 10.30
N ASP A 127 -10.60 -10.80 10.07
CA ASP A 127 -10.84 -9.79 9.02
C ASP A 127 -10.18 -8.46 9.41
N GLN A 128 -8.86 -8.37 9.21
CA GLN A 128 -8.05 -7.21 9.48
C GLN A 128 -7.23 -6.87 8.25
N ALA A 129 -7.36 -5.62 7.81
CA ALA A 129 -6.69 -5.11 6.63
C ALA A 129 -5.76 -3.96 6.99
N TYR A 130 -4.54 -4.05 6.50
CA TYR A 130 -3.56 -2.97 6.52
C TYR A 130 -3.50 -2.35 5.12
N MET A 131 -3.37 -1.03 5.07
CA MET A 131 -3.16 -0.31 3.82
C MET A 131 -2.00 0.66 3.99
N TRP A 132 -1.04 0.59 3.08
CA TRP A 132 0.19 1.38 3.15
C TRP A 132 0.50 2.05 1.83
N CYS A 133 0.99 3.28 1.90
CA CYS A 133 1.60 3.99 0.79
C CYS A 133 3.12 4.00 0.98
N SER A 134 3.84 3.74 -0.11
CA SER A 134 5.30 3.91 -0.19
C SER A 134 5.61 4.77 -1.41
N ASP A 135 6.25 5.92 -1.19
CA ASP A 135 6.74 6.77 -2.26
C ASP A 135 7.98 6.14 -2.91
N VAL A 136 7.88 5.88 -4.22
CA VAL A 136 8.93 5.25 -5.01
C VAL A 136 9.33 6.13 -6.19
N ASN A 137 10.55 5.98 -6.67
CA ASN A 137 11.03 6.62 -7.90
C ASN A 137 11.45 5.54 -8.91
N PHE A 138 10.69 5.40 -9.99
CA PHE A 138 11.02 4.52 -11.11
C PHE A 138 12.06 5.20 -12.01
N GLY A 139 13.28 4.67 -12.05
CA GLY A 139 14.38 5.22 -12.85
C GLY A 139 15.72 4.66 -12.45
#